data_AF-A0A7X7KC25-F1
#
_entry.id   AF-A0A7X7KC25-F1
#
_cell.length_a   1.000
_cell.length_b   1.000
_cell.length_c   1.000
_cell.angle_alpha   90.00
_cell.angle_beta   90.00
_cell.angle_gamma   90.00
#
_symmetry.space_group_name_H-M   'P 1'
#
loop_
_entity.id
_entity.type
_entity.pdbx_description
1 polymer ?
#
loop_
_entity_poly.entity_id
_entity_poly.type
_entity_poly.pdbx_seq_one_letter_code
_entity_poly.pdbx_strand_id
1 'polypeptide(L)'
;MKIEHPLLHRFGGLLAAAAVRWWMSSLDYQVAYYDRRIDPYYSDCRGQRIYIFWHEYILFPLYLRGHCNLAMLLSRHRDAEILSHVAHHFGFEFVRGSTKRGGVSALRQL
;
A
#
# COMPACT_ATOMS: atom_id res chain seq x y z
N MET A 1 11.50 -3.69 -26.82
CA MET A 1 12.40 -4.57 -26.03
C MET A 1 11.86 -4.65 -24.61
N LYS A 2 11.36 -5.83 -24.20
CA LYS A 2 10.84 -6.05 -22.84
C LYS A 2 12.01 -6.39 -21.92
N ILE A 3 12.45 -5.45 -21.11
CA ILE A 3 13.44 -5.70 -20.06
C ILE A 3 12.69 -6.30 -18.87
N GLU A 4 12.56 -7.62 -18.86
CA GLU A 4 12.04 -8.39 -17.72
C GLU A 4 13.22 -8.91 -16.92
N HIS A 5 13.92 -8.01 -16.23
CA HIS A 5 14.95 -8.41 -15.27
C HIS A 5 14.41 -8.25 -13.85
N PRO A 6 14.25 -9.32 -13.05
CA PRO A 6 13.64 -9.26 -11.72
C PRO A 6 14.39 -8.35 -10.75
N LEU A 7 15.71 -8.17 -10.94
CA LEU A 7 16.48 -7.18 -10.19
C LEU A 7 16.03 -5.74 -10.48
N LEU A 8 15.66 -5.43 -11.73
CA LEU A 8 15.23 -4.09 -12.12
C LEU A 8 13.94 -3.69 -11.40
N HIS A 9 13.03 -4.64 -11.20
CA HIS A 9 11.79 -4.41 -10.45
C HIS A 9 12.03 -4.23 -8.95
N ARG A 10 12.98 -4.96 -8.37
CA ARG A 10 13.37 -4.79 -6.95
C ARG A 10 14.09 -3.47 -6.71
N PHE A 11 15.10 -3.14 -7.52
CA PHE A 11 15.80 -1.86 -7.44
C PHE A 11 14.86 -0.69 -7.75
N GLY A 12 13.99 -0.84 -8.75
CA GLY A 12 12.96 0.15 -9.08
C GLY A 12 11.99 0.36 -7.92
N GLY A 13 11.54 -0.71 -7.25
CA GLY A 13 10.69 -0.62 -6.07
C GLY A 13 11.37 0.08 -4.89
N LEU A 14 12.66 -0.21 -4.64
CA LEU A 14 13.44 0.45 -3.59
C LEU A 14 13.64 1.95 -3.88
N LEU A 15 14.05 2.29 -5.10
CA LEU A 15 14.25 3.67 -5.53
C LEU A 15 12.93 4.46 -5.47
N ALA A 16 11.83 3.87 -5.95
CA ALA A 16 10.51 4.47 -5.85
C ALA A 16 10.11 4.69 -4.39
N ALA A 17 10.33 3.70 -3.51
CA ALA A 17 10.00 3.83 -2.10
C ALA A 17 10.83 4.93 -1.42
N ALA A 18 12.13 5.00 -1.70
CA ALA A 18 13.00 6.05 -1.18
C ALA A 18 12.59 7.43 -1.68
N ALA A 19 12.26 7.57 -2.97
CA ALA A 19 11.79 8.82 -3.56
C ALA A 19 10.47 9.29 -2.94
N VAL A 20 9.50 8.37 -2.75
CA VAL A 20 8.23 8.70 -2.07
C VAL A 20 8.49 9.10 -0.62
N ARG A 21 9.35 8.40 0.11
CA ARG A 21 9.68 8.77 1.50
C ARG A 21 10.28 10.17 1.58
N TRP A 22 11.22 10.49 0.71
CA TRP A 22 11.84 11.80 0.64
C TRP A 22 10.82 12.90 0.29
N TRP A 23 10.02 12.69 -0.75
CA TRP A 23 9.01 13.66 -1.16
C TRP A 23 7.97 13.88 -0.07
N MET A 24 7.37 12.82 0.45
CA MET A 24 6.37 12.95 1.51
C MET A 24 6.96 13.60 2.76
N SER A 25 8.20 13.30 3.14
CA SER A 25 8.84 13.93 4.30
C SER A 25 9.04 15.45 4.18
N SER A 26 8.98 16.01 2.97
CA SER A 26 9.05 17.45 2.73
C SER A 26 7.71 18.18 2.81
N LEU A 27 6.61 17.43 2.87
CA LEU A 27 5.26 18.00 2.93
C LEU A 27 4.80 18.16 4.38
N ASP A 28 4.04 19.22 4.63
CA ASP A 28 3.27 19.36 5.85
C ASP A 28 1.84 18.90 5.59
N TYR A 29 1.35 17.98 6.42
CA TYR A 29 0.03 17.38 6.29
C TYR A 29 -0.70 17.34 7.62
N GLN A 30 -1.95 17.80 7.59
CA GLN A 30 -2.85 17.75 8.73
C GLN A 30 -3.97 16.74 8.48
N VAL A 31 -4.24 15.90 9.47
CA VAL A 31 -5.29 14.87 9.42
C VAL A 31 -6.25 15.13 10.56
N ALA A 32 -7.54 15.23 10.24
CA ALA A 32 -8.60 15.30 11.23
C ALA A 32 -9.01 13.88 11.64
N TYR A 33 -8.80 13.54 12.92
CA TYR A 33 -9.19 12.26 13.50
C TYR A 33 -10.53 12.38 14.21
N TYR A 34 -11.57 11.77 13.66
CA TYR A 34 -12.91 11.76 14.26
C TYR A 34 -13.06 10.69 15.34
N ASP A 35 -12.48 9.51 15.12
CA ASP A 35 -12.44 8.42 16.09
C ASP A 35 -11.05 7.78 16.04
N ARG A 36 -10.40 7.65 17.20
CA ARG A 36 -9.08 7.05 17.31
C ARG A 36 -9.11 5.53 17.14
N ARG A 37 -10.25 4.90 17.46
CA ARG A 37 -10.43 3.45 17.43
C ARG A 37 -10.58 2.87 16.03
N ILE A 38 -10.72 3.73 15.01
CA ILE A 38 -10.83 3.30 13.62
C ILE A 38 -9.51 3.39 12.87
N ASP A 39 -8.49 4.03 13.44
CA ASP A 39 -7.22 4.26 12.77
C ASP A 39 -6.14 3.24 13.23
N PRO A 40 -5.57 2.46 12.29
CA PRO A 40 -4.68 1.35 12.62
C PRO A 40 -3.31 1.79 13.15
N TYR A 41 -2.99 3.09 13.09
CA TYR A 41 -1.81 3.65 13.74
C TYR A 41 -1.86 3.51 15.27
N TYR A 42 -3.06 3.57 15.85
CA TYR A 42 -3.24 3.47 17.29
C TYR A 42 -3.50 2.03 17.72
N SER A 43 -2.89 1.63 18.84
CA SER A 43 -3.09 0.31 19.46
C SER A 43 -4.53 0.02 19.90
N ASP A 44 -5.36 1.06 20.01
CA ASP A 44 -6.77 0.96 20.41
C ASP A 44 -7.65 0.48 19.24
N CYS A 45 -7.14 0.50 18.01
CA CYS A 45 -7.83 -0.01 16.85
C CYS A 45 -7.90 -1.53 16.90
N ARG A 46 -9.12 -2.06 17.07
CA ARG A 46 -9.41 -3.49 17.13
C ARG A 46 -10.34 -3.91 16.00
N GLY A 47 -10.22 -5.19 15.61
CA GLY A 47 -11.04 -5.84 14.60
C GLY A 47 -10.52 -5.69 13.17
N GLN A 48 -11.00 -6.57 12.27
CA GLN A 48 -10.77 -6.46 10.83
C GLN A 48 -11.59 -5.33 10.24
N ARG A 49 -10.97 -4.52 9.37
CA ARG A 49 -11.58 -3.33 8.76
C ARG A 49 -11.15 -3.21 7.32
N ILE A 50 -12.03 -2.66 6.49
CA ILE A 50 -11.72 -2.31 5.10
C ILE A 50 -11.58 -0.80 5.02
N TYR A 51 -10.38 -0.35 4.65
CA TYR A 51 -10.09 1.06 4.40
C TYR A 51 -10.23 1.35 2.91
N ILE A 52 -10.94 2.41 2.59
CA ILE A 52 -11.14 2.89 1.22
C ILE A 52 -10.62 4.31 1.11
N PHE A 53 -9.96 4.61 0.00
CA PHE A 53 -9.45 5.94 -0.32
C PHE A 53 -9.47 6.11 -1.84
N TRP A 54 -9.50 7.37 -2.28
CA TRP A 54 -9.38 7.70 -3.70
C TRP A 54 -7.94 7.60 -4.17
N HIS A 55 -7.73 7.21 -5.43
CA HIS A 55 -6.39 6.90 -5.94
C HIS A 55 -5.42 8.10 -5.86
N GLU A 56 -5.91 9.34 -5.99
CA GLU A 56 -5.12 10.55 -5.83
C GLU A 56 -4.50 10.69 -4.43
N TYR A 57 -5.10 10.06 -3.42
CA TYR A 57 -4.60 10.08 -2.05
C TYR A 57 -3.66 8.93 -1.72
N ILE A 58 -3.34 8.03 -2.65
CA ILE A 58 -2.59 6.79 -2.37
C ILE A 58 -1.29 6.99 -1.59
N LEU A 59 -0.61 8.13 -1.77
CA LEU A 59 0.64 8.44 -1.08
C LEU A 59 0.44 8.68 0.42
N PHE A 60 -0.70 9.22 0.84
CA PHE A 60 -0.98 9.49 2.26
C PHE A 60 -1.10 8.22 3.11
N PRO A 61 -2.00 7.25 2.83
CA PRO A 61 -2.06 6.02 3.61
C PRO A 61 -0.77 5.21 3.44
N LEU A 62 -0.16 5.19 2.25
CA LEU A 62 1.12 4.50 2.03
C LEU A 62 2.23 5.03 2.96
N TYR A 63 2.38 6.35 3.07
CA TYR A 63 3.43 6.94 3.91
C TYR A 63 3.06 6.95 5.39
N LEU A 64 1.84 7.35 5.74
CA LEU A 64 1.43 7.60 7.13
C LEU A 64 0.98 6.35 7.88
N ARG A 65 0.66 5.24 7.19
CA ARG A 65 0.18 3.98 7.79
C ARG A 65 1.07 2.77 7.47
N GLY A 66 2.31 3.03 7.08
CA GLY A 66 3.32 1.98 6.99
C GLY A 66 3.48 1.22 8.30
N HIS A 67 3.72 -0.08 8.23
CA HIS A 67 3.92 -0.96 9.38
C HIS A 67 2.74 -1.02 10.39
N CYS A 68 1.53 -0.64 9.99
CA CYS A 68 0.33 -0.65 10.85
C CYS A 68 -0.51 -1.94 10.71
N ASN A 69 0.12 -3.08 10.36
CA ASN A 69 -0.55 -4.36 10.11
C ASN A 69 -1.71 -4.26 9.09
N LEU A 70 -1.39 -3.71 7.91
CA LEU A 70 -2.34 -3.51 6.82
C LEU A 70 -1.95 -4.32 5.58
N ALA A 71 -2.96 -4.86 4.91
CA ALA A 71 -2.83 -5.50 3.61
C ALA A 71 -3.41 -4.62 2.50
N MET A 72 -2.62 -4.34 1.46
CA MET A 72 -3.07 -3.61 0.27
C MET A 72 -3.67 -4.55 -0.77
N LEU A 73 -4.87 -4.25 -1.26
CA LEU A 73 -5.45 -4.95 -2.39
C LEU A 73 -4.85 -4.41 -3.70
N LEU A 74 -4.04 -5.24 -4.36
CA LEU A 74 -3.35 -4.90 -5.60
C LEU A 74 -3.90 -5.71 -6.77
N SER A 75 -4.00 -5.08 -7.95
CA SER A 75 -4.42 -5.79 -9.15
C SER A 75 -3.35 -6.80 -9.62
N ARG A 76 -3.75 -7.73 -10.49
CA ARG A 76 -2.83 -8.67 -11.15
C ARG A 76 -2.16 -8.11 -12.40
N HIS A 77 -2.33 -6.83 -12.71
CA HIS A 77 -1.63 -6.19 -13.83
C HIS A 77 -0.15 -6.01 -13.50
N ARG A 78 0.68 -5.99 -14.56
CA ARG A 78 2.13 -5.81 -14.46
C ARG A 78 2.51 -4.53 -13.72
N ASP A 79 1.73 -3.47 -13.88
CA ASP A 79 2.00 -2.17 -13.28
C ASP A 79 1.90 -2.21 -11.74
N ALA A 80 1.08 -3.12 -11.21
CA ALA A 80 0.97 -3.36 -9.78
C ALA A 80 2.15 -4.17 -9.21
N GLU A 81 3.05 -4.69 -10.03
CA GLU A 81 4.25 -5.40 -9.58
C GLU A 81 5.22 -4.47 -8.87
N ILE A 82 5.49 -3.31 -9.46
CA ILE A 82 6.32 -2.27 -8.84
C ILE A 82 5.68 -1.81 -7.53
N LEU A 83 4.35 -1.60 -7.53
CA LEU A 83 3.61 -1.21 -6.34
C LEU A 83 3.69 -2.26 -5.23
N SER A 84 3.79 -3.55 -5.56
CA SER A 84 3.95 -4.61 -4.56
C SER A 84 5.31 -4.55 -3.86
N HIS A 85 6.38 -4.19 -4.57
CA HIS A 85 7.69 -3.95 -3.96
C HIS A 85 7.71 -2.68 -3.12
N VAL A 86 7.05 -1.62 -3.59
CA VAL A 86 6.89 -0.38 -2.82
C VAL A 86 6.10 -0.66 -1.53
N ALA A 87 4.94 -1.31 -1.61
CA ALA A 87 4.12 -1.69 -0.47
C ALA A 87 4.93 -2.48 0.58
N HIS A 88 5.70 -3.47 0.12
CA HIS A 88 6.61 -4.23 0.98
C HIS A 88 7.64 -3.34 1.69
N HIS A 89 8.27 -2.39 0.97
CA HIS A 89 9.23 -1.46 1.58
C HIS A 89 8.60 -0.41 2.51
N PHE A 90 7.29 -0.18 2.41
CA PHE A 90 6.52 0.62 3.35
C PHE A 90 5.93 -0.21 4.50
N GLY A 91 6.20 -1.52 4.54
CA GLY A 91 5.74 -2.39 5.63
C GLY A 91 4.30 -2.85 5.51
N PHE A 92 3.75 -2.85 4.30
CA PHE A 92 2.44 -3.42 4.01
C PHE A 92 2.57 -4.86 3.54
N GLU A 93 1.60 -5.68 3.94
CA GLU A 93 1.27 -6.88 3.21
C GLU A 93 0.47 -6.50 1.95
N PHE A 94 0.33 -7.43 1.00
CA PHE A 94 -0.54 -7.20 -0.14
C PHE A 94 -1.23 -8.47 -0.60
N VAL A 95 -2.45 -8.29 -1.09
CA VAL A 95 -3.31 -9.35 -1.61
C VAL A 95 -3.59 -9.06 -3.09
N ARG A 96 -3.50 -10.07 -3.94
CA ARG A 96 -3.66 -9.92 -5.40
C ARG A 96 -5.05 -10.33 -5.89
N GLY A 97 -5.86 -9.35 -6.32
CA GLY A 97 -7.21 -9.58 -6.81
C GLY A 97 -7.69 -8.53 -7.80
N SER A 98 -8.68 -8.89 -8.62
CA SER A 98 -9.46 -7.94 -9.42
C SER A 98 -10.89 -8.43 -9.59
N THR A 99 -11.80 -7.51 -9.93
CA THR A 99 -13.22 -7.80 -10.22
C THR A 99 -13.38 -8.89 -11.29
N LYS A 100 -12.49 -8.93 -12.28
CA LYS A 100 -12.53 -9.90 -13.38
C LYS A 100 -11.74 -11.18 -13.10
N ARG A 101 -10.74 -11.16 -12.21
CA ARG A 101 -9.85 -12.30 -11.92
C ARG A 101 -9.40 -12.31 -10.46
N GLY A 102 -9.73 -13.38 -9.74
CA GLY A 102 -9.18 -13.64 -8.42
C GLY A 102 -9.79 -12.84 -7.27
N GLY A 103 -10.93 -12.16 -7.47
CA GLY A 103 -11.65 -11.46 -6.40
C GLY A 103 -12.03 -12.36 -5.22
N VAL A 104 -12.55 -13.56 -5.49
CA VAL A 104 -12.87 -14.55 -4.43
C VAL A 104 -11.62 -15.03 -3.71
N SER A 105 -10.51 -15.25 -4.44
CA SER A 105 -9.24 -15.64 -3.83
C SER A 105 -8.65 -14.54 -2.95
N ALA A 106 -8.79 -13.28 -3.36
CA ALA A 106 -8.33 -12.14 -2.58
C ALA A 106 -9.16 -11.98 -1.30
N LEU A 107 -10.49 -12.12 -1.39
CA LEU A 107 -11.36 -12.09 -0.21
C LEU A 107 -11.04 -13.20 0.81
N ARG A 108 -10.59 -14.38 0.35
CA ARG A 108 -10.18 -15.47 1.25
C ARG A 108 -8.80 -15.28 1.89
N GLN A 109 -8.01 -14.30 1.43
CA GLN A 109 -6.68 -13.99 1.95
C GLN A 109 -6.67 -12.80 2.91
N LEU A 110 -7.82 -12.12 3.08
CA LEU A 110 -8.04 -11.03 4.03
C LEU A 110 -8.65 -11.58 5.33
#